data_AF-A0A9W8D2E9-F1
#
_entry.id   AF-A0A9W8D2E9-F1
#
_cell.length_a   1.000
_cell.length_b   1.000
_cell.length_c   1.000
_cell.angle_alpha   90.00
_cell.angle_beta   90.00
_cell.angle_gamma   90.00
#
_symmetry.space_group_name_H-M   'P 1'
#
loop_
_entity.id
_entity.type
_entity.pdbx_description
1 polymer ?
#
loop_
_entity_poly.entity_id
_entity_poly.type
_entity_poly.pdbx_seq_one_letter_code
_entity_poly.pdbx_strand_id
1 'polypeptide(L)'
;MASTIGGTPLEHAAQVVESKQQADRKFPVISELLHASSSSEYEGAIPAEWQVVTKQRAVALPDALFEQYDLLECRCFMGLFPEIGRAWITVDHRLFLWNYEDETDFYSFEGQEQIIVSVALVKPRSGVFVEAVTHVLVVATPLEVFLLGVGHRGGARGGEVTLYATQISVAADGVAMTCIAGAHDGRVFMGGNDGGLYEFEYRASDGWLTKRARKVNLTASVASYFVPTFLAGRRDTPALAMAV
;
A
#
# COMPACT_ATOMS: atom_id res chain seq x y z
N MET A 1 -53.29 -18.78 45.14
CA MET A 1 -52.88 -18.12 43.89
C MET A 1 -51.58 -17.38 44.17
N ALA A 2 -50.45 -18.00 43.83
CA ALA A 2 -49.15 -17.33 43.89
C ALA A 2 -48.74 -17.04 42.45
N SER A 3 -48.74 -15.75 42.07
CA SER A 3 -48.20 -15.33 40.78
C SER A 3 -46.69 -15.41 40.86
N THR A 4 -46.08 -16.37 40.18
CA THR A 4 -44.63 -16.39 39.99
C THR A 4 -44.29 -15.31 38.97
N ILE A 5 -44.15 -14.09 39.49
CA ILE A 5 -43.54 -12.96 38.79
C ILE A 5 -42.04 -13.24 38.82
N GLY A 6 -41.45 -13.57 37.68
CA GLY A 6 -40.00 -13.73 37.55
C GLY A 6 -39.68 -14.77 36.50
N GLY A 7 -39.11 -14.31 35.39
CA GLY A 7 -38.69 -15.17 34.28
C GLY A 7 -37.73 -16.28 34.71
N THR A 8 -37.53 -17.25 33.83
CA THR A 8 -36.59 -18.34 34.05
C THR A 8 -35.17 -17.80 34.30
N PRO A 9 -34.29 -18.55 35.00
CA PRO A 9 -32.89 -18.16 35.16
C PRO A 9 -32.18 -17.84 33.84
N LEU A 10 -32.60 -18.48 32.74
CA LEU A 10 -32.10 -18.23 31.40
C LEU A 10 -32.51 -16.85 30.87
N GLU A 11 -33.76 -16.45 31.07
CA GLU A 11 -34.26 -15.11 30.68
C GLU A 11 -33.53 -14.01 31.47
N HIS A 12 -33.29 -14.22 32.76
CA HIS A 12 -32.51 -13.29 33.56
C HIS A 12 -31.05 -13.18 33.08
N ALA A 13 -30.40 -14.30 32.76
CA ALA A 13 -29.05 -14.30 32.21
C ALA A 13 -28.99 -13.57 30.85
N ALA A 14 -29.96 -13.81 29.97
CA ALA A 14 -30.06 -13.13 28.69
C ALA A 14 -30.21 -11.61 28.86
N GLN A 15 -31.06 -11.17 29.78
CA GLN A 15 -31.26 -9.75 30.08
C GLN A 15 -29.99 -9.08 30.60
N VAL A 16 -29.21 -9.77 31.43
CA VAL A 16 -27.91 -9.27 31.92
C VAL A 16 -26.90 -9.12 30.78
N VAL A 17 -26.79 -10.12 29.90
CA VAL A 17 -25.89 -10.07 28.73
C VAL A 17 -26.28 -8.92 27.79
N GLU A 18 -27.56 -8.78 27.49
CA GLU A 18 -28.06 -7.71 26.62
C GLU A 18 -27.78 -6.33 27.21
N SER A 19 -28.02 -6.15 28.52
CA SER A 19 -27.69 -4.91 29.23
C SER A 19 -26.21 -4.56 29.16
N LYS A 20 -25.30 -5.55 29.31
CA LYS A 20 -23.86 -5.33 29.18
C LYS A 20 -23.44 -5.00 27.75
N GLN A 21 -23.97 -5.70 26.76
CA GLN A 21 -23.73 -5.37 25.35
C GLN A 21 -24.21 -3.97 24.99
N GLN A 22 -25.37 -3.54 25.52
CA GLN A 22 -25.88 -2.19 25.32
C GLN A 22 -24.98 -1.13 25.98
N ALA A 23 -24.37 -1.43 27.13
CA ALA A 23 -23.40 -0.54 27.76
C ALA A 23 -22.12 -0.43 26.92
N ASP A 24 -21.57 -1.54 26.45
CA ASP A 24 -20.35 -1.56 25.62
C ASP A 24 -20.55 -0.82 24.29
N ARG A 25 -21.74 -0.94 23.68
CA ARG A 25 -22.09 -0.22 22.44
C ARG A 25 -22.18 1.30 22.62
N LYS A 26 -22.35 1.78 23.85
CA LYS A 26 -22.37 3.22 24.17
C LYS A 26 -20.97 3.79 24.45
N PHE A 27 -19.92 2.98 24.35
CA PHE A 27 -18.56 3.49 24.47
C PHE A 27 -18.33 4.56 23.39
N PRO A 28 -17.81 5.75 23.76
CA PRO A 28 -17.68 6.87 22.84
C PRO A 28 -16.77 6.51 21.67
N VAL A 29 -17.14 6.96 20.48
CA VAL A 29 -16.28 6.79 19.31
C VAL A 29 -15.07 7.72 19.40
N ILE A 30 -13.96 7.34 18.75
CA ILE A 30 -12.71 8.10 18.80
C ILE A 30 -12.92 9.58 18.44
N SER A 31 -13.77 9.89 17.45
CA SER A 31 -14.06 11.27 17.07
C SER A 31 -14.69 12.08 18.20
N GLU A 32 -15.56 11.50 19.02
CA GLU A 32 -16.18 12.17 20.18
C GLU A 32 -15.13 12.46 21.26
N LEU A 33 -14.20 11.52 21.50
CA LEU A 33 -13.09 11.69 22.44
C LEU A 33 -12.12 12.80 22.01
N LEU A 34 -11.95 13.00 20.71
CA LEU A 34 -11.06 14.02 20.14
C LEU A 34 -11.64 15.45 20.13
N HIS A 35 -12.89 15.66 20.53
CA HIS A 35 -13.49 17.01 20.59
C HIS A 35 -12.93 17.91 21.71
N ALA A 36 -12.11 17.36 22.61
CA ALA A 36 -11.40 18.16 23.60
C ALA A 36 -10.33 19.03 22.91
N SER A 37 -10.30 20.33 23.23
CA SER A 37 -9.52 21.37 22.54
C SER A 37 -7.99 21.16 22.55
N SER A 38 -7.51 20.20 23.34
CA SER A 38 -6.20 19.55 23.31
C SER A 38 -6.11 18.70 24.59
N SER A 39 -5.50 17.51 24.50
CA SER A 39 -5.13 16.73 25.67
C SER A 39 -3.61 16.56 25.68
N SER A 40 -3.01 16.81 26.85
CA SER A 40 -1.60 16.58 27.12
C SER A 40 -1.41 15.62 28.29
N GLU A 41 -2.46 14.89 28.66
CA GLU A 41 -2.43 13.92 29.74
C GLU A 41 -1.85 12.61 29.23
N TYR A 42 -0.72 12.20 29.79
CA TYR A 42 -0.06 10.94 29.48
C TYR A 42 0.28 10.24 30.78
N GLU A 43 -0.07 8.96 30.88
CA GLU A 43 0.37 8.10 31.96
C GLU A 43 1.55 7.25 31.47
N GLY A 44 2.64 7.28 32.23
CA GLY A 44 3.73 6.32 32.02
C GLY A 44 3.26 4.94 32.43
N ALA A 45 3.64 3.92 31.66
CA ALA A 45 3.43 2.52 32.05
C ALA A 45 4.35 2.17 33.23
N ILE A 46 3.89 2.47 34.44
CA ILE A 46 4.56 2.16 35.70
C ILE A 46 3.57 1.34 36.55
N PRO A 47 3.83 0.04 36.77
CA PRO A 47 5.08 -0.67 36.47
C PRO A 47 5.23 -1.08 34.99
N ALA A 48 6.41 -1.57 34.59
CA ALA A 48 6.73 -1.86 33.19
C ALA A 48 5.80 -2.92 32.55
N GLU A 49 5.19 -3.80 33.34
CA GLU A 49 4.15 -4.74 32.87
C GLU A 49 2.86 -4.06 32.36
N TRP A 50 2.66 -2.77 32.60
CA TRP A 50 1.51 -2.01 32.08
C TRP A 50 1.75 -1.45 30.66
N GLN A 51 2.88 -1.81 30.04
CA GLN A 51 3.14 -1.42 28.66
C GLN A 51 2.11 -2.04 27.71
N VAL A 52 1.44 -1.18 26.94
CA VAL A 52 0.42 -1.57 25.96
C VAL A 52 1.05 -2.23 24.72
N VAL A 53 2.33 -1.95 24.45
CA VAL A 53 3.08 -2.50 23.31
C VAL A 53 4.41 -3.02 23.81
N THR A 54 4.77 -4.24 23.39
CA THR A 54 6.06 -4.86 23.71
C THR A 54 6.72 -5.37 22.44
N LYS A 55 8.01 -5.10 22.28
CA LYS A 55 8.81 -5.65 21.18
C LYS A 55 8.93 -7.16 21.37
N GLN A 56 8.33 -7.93 20.46
CA GLN A 56 8.40 -9.40 20.50
C GLN A 56 9.63 -9.95 19.77
N ARG A 57 9.98 -9.38 18.61
CA ARG A 57 11.06 -9.88 17.77
C ARG A 57 11.73 -8.74 16.99
N ALA A 58 13.00 -8.94 16.64
CA ALA A 58 13.69 -8.18 15.59
C ALA A 58 14.14 -9.17 14.51
N VAL A 59 13.95 -8.79 13.25
CA VAL A 59 14.32 -9.60 12.07
C VAL A 59 15.39 -8.83 11.33
N ALA A 60 16.50 -9.48 11.02
CA ALA A 60 17.62 -8.86 10.31
C ALA A 60 17.32 -8.80 8.80
N LEU A 61 18.09 -7.97 8.08
CA LEU A 61 18.07 -8.02 6.61
C LEU A 61 18.76 -9.32 6.16
N PRO A 62 18.26 -10.03 5.13
CA PRO A 62 18.90 -11.22 4.60
C PRO A 62 20.35 -10.95 4.15
N ASP A 63 21.26 -11.87 4.47
CA ASP A 63 22.68 -11.69 4.17
C ASP A 63 22.98 -11.51 2.68
N ALA A 64 22.15 -12.14 1.82
CA ALA A 64 22.21 -12.01 0.37
C ALA A 64 22.08 -10.55 -0.13
N LEU A 65 21.53 -9.64 0.68
CA LEU A 65 21.45 -8.22 0.33
C LEU A 65 22.78 -7.49 0.54
N PHE A 66 23.62 -7.91 1.50
CA PHE A 66 24.88 -7.22 1.79
C PHE A 66 25.90 -7.38 0.64
N GLU A 67 25.93 -8.54 -0.01
CA GLU A 67 26.76 -8.75 -1.21
C GLU A 67 26.41 -7.80 -2.35
N GLN A 68 25.15 -7.35 -2.42
CA GLN A 68 24.67 -6.39 -3.43
C GLN A 68 24.89 -4.95 -3.00
N TYR A 69 24.91 -4.68 -1.70
CA TYR A 69 25.08 -3.36 -1.13
C TYR A 69 26.47 -2.78 -1.44
N ASP A 70 27.51 -3.63 -1.47
CA ASP A 70 28.88 -3.20 -1.79
C ASP A 70 29.06 -2.70 -3.23
N LEU A 71 28.09 -2.98 -4.11
CA LEU A 71 28.07 -2.55 -5.52
C LEU A 71 27.24 -1.27 -5.75
N LEU A 72 26.70 -0.66 -4.69
CA LEU A 72 25.78 0.47 -4.82
C LEU A 72 26.43 1.70 -5.44
N GLU A 73 25.78 2.26 -6.46
CA GLU A 73 26.23 3.50 -7.10
C GLU A 73 25.28 4.68 -6.88
N CYS A 74 23.96 4.48 -6.67
CA CYS A 74 23.01 5.59 -6.78
C CYS A 74 21.98 5.77 -5.65
N ARG A 75 21.14 4.78 -5.29
CA ARG A 75 20.06 4.96 -4.28
C ARG A 75 19.40 3.64 -3.82
N CYS A 76 18.99 3.59 -2.55
CA CYS A 76 18.17 2.50 -2.00
C CYS A 76 16.84 3.01 -1.45
N PHE A 77 15.74 2.31 -1.78
CA PHE A 77 14.43 2.49 -1.17
C PHE A 77 13.99 1.16 -0.57
N MET A 78 13.23 1.21 0.52
CA MET A 78 12.75 0.00 1.18
C MET A 78 11.37 0.23 1.78
N GLY A 79 10.64 -0.85 2.00
CA GLY A 79 9.33 -0.81 2.61
C GLY A 79 8.80 -2.19 2.94
N LEU A 80 7.54 -2.21 3.33
CA LEU A 80 6.80 -3.42 3.66
C LEU A 80 5.56 -3.53 2.79
N PHE A 81 5.19 -4.77 2.49
CA PHE A 81 3.91 -5.17 1.96
C PHE A 81 3.26 -6.16 2.94
N PRO A 82 2.67 -5.66 4.05
CA PRO A 82 2.08 -6.51 5.07
C PRO A 82 0.95 -7.40 4.53
N GLU A 83 0.26 -6.99 3.47
CA GLU A 83 -0.82 -7.73 2.83
C GLU A 83 -0.39 -9.08 2.25
N ILE A 84 0.90 -9.22 1.95
CA ILE A 84 1.51 -10.46 1.44
C ILE A 84 2.69 -10.92 2.32
N GLY A 85 2.85 -10.34 3.51
CA GLY A 85 3.94 -10.69 4.43
C GLY A 85 5.34 -10.53 3.81
N ARG A 86 5.58 -9.47 3.02
CA ARG A 86 6.87 -9.22 2.38
C ARG A 86 7.50 -7.92 2.84
N ALA A 87 8.81 -7.94 2.98
CA ALA A 87 9.63 -6.73 2.96
C ALA A 87 10.24 -6.60 1.58
N TRP A 88 10.59 -5.38 1.19
CA TRP A 88 11.22 -5.12 -0.09
C TRP A 88 12.30 -4.06 0.02
N ILE A 89 13.29 -4.15 -0.87
CA ILE A 89 14.34 -3.15 -1.05
C ILE A 89 14.68 -3.03 -2.54
N THR A 90 14.92 -1.82 -3.00
CA THR A 90 15.51 -1.56 -4.31
C THR A 90 16.98 -1.21 -4.16
N VAL A 91 17.82 -1.79 -5.00
CA VAL A 91 19.24 -1.46 -5.17
C VAL A 91 19.40 -1.07 -6.63
N ASP A 92 19.47 0.23 -6.89
CA ASP A 92 19.47 0.81 -8.23
C ASP A 92 18.29 0.32 -9.08
N HIS A 93 18.51 -0.58 -10.05
CA HIS A 93 17.48 -1.12 -10.95
C HIS A 93 16.89 -2.46 -10.50
N ARG A 94 17.41 -3.04 -9.40
CA ARG A 94 17.01 -4.35 -8.88
C ARG A 94 16.02 -4.17 -7.75
N LEU A 95 14.98 -5.00 -7.72
CA LEU A 95 14.02 -5.07 -6.63
C LEU A 95 14.10 -6.43 -5.97
N PHE A 96 14.31 -6.45 -4.66
CA PHE A 96 14.32 -7.66 -3.85
C PHE A 96 13.10 -7.70 -2.94
N LEU A 97 12.51 -8.88 -2.78
CA LEU A 97 11.42 -9.14 -1.86
C LEU A 97 11.72 -10.40 -1.04
N TRP A 98 11.38 -10.40 0.24
CA TRP A 98 11.55 -11.58 1.09
C TRP A 98 10.47 -11.65 2.17
N ASN A 99 10.22 -12.86 2.66
CA ASN A 99 9.35 -13.05 3.80
C ASN A 99 10.04 -12.54 5.07
N TYR A 100 9.54 -11.46 5.68
CA TYR A 100 10.10 -10.95 6.94
C TYR A 100 9.71 -11.81 8.15
N GLU A 101 8.85 -12.83 7.99
CA GLU A 101 8.46 -13.68 9.11
C GLU A 101 9.40 -14.86 9.34
N ASP A 102 9.89 -15.51 8.28
CA ASP A 102 10.74 -16.70 8.36
C ASP A 102 11.99 -16.62 7.47
N GLU A 103 12.25 -15.46 6.84
CA GLU A 103 13.41 -15.20 5.97
C GLU A 103 13.50 -16.13 4.75
N THR A 104 12.38 -16.78 4.38
CA THR A 104 12.27 -17.60 3.17
C THR A 104 11.76 -16.79 1.97
N ASP A 105 11.68 -17.44 0.82
CA ASP A 105 11.03 -16.90 -0.39
C ASP A 105 11.64 -15.57 -0.86
N PHE A 106 12.98 -15.55 -0.93
CA PHE A 106 13.76 -14.43 -1.43
C PHE A 106 13.67 -14.35 -2.96
N TYR A 107 13.09 -13.27 -3.46
CA TYR A 107 12.98 -12.97 -4.89
C TYR A 107 13.83 -11.77 -5.27
N SER A 108 14.42 -11.85 -6.46
CA SER A 108 14.98 -10.70 -7.15
C SER A 108 14.25 -10.47 -8.48
N PHE A 109 13.97 -9.21 -8.78
CA PHE A 109 13.52 -8.75 -10.07
C PHE A 109 14.58 -7.80 -10.64
N GLU A 110 15.19 -8.21 -11.74
CA GLU A 110 16.30 -7.51 -12.40
C GLU A 110 15.95 -7.13 -13.85
N GLY A 111 14.66 -7.00 -14.16
CA GLY A 111 14.17 -6.80 -15.52
C GLY A 111 14.30 -5.37 -16.06
N GLN A 112 15.12 -4.51 -15.45
CA GLN A 112 15.20 -3.08 -15.76
C GLN A 112 16.64 -2.63 -15.87
N GLU A 113 16.92 -1.71 -16.78
CA GLU A 113 18.24 -1.05 -16.90
C GLU A 113 18.29 0.25 -16.09
N GLN A 114 17.12 0.85 -15.82
CA GLN A 114 17.00 2.13 -15.13
C GLN A 114 16.73 1.92 -13.64
N ILE A 115 17.18 2.88 -12.84
CA ILE A 115 16.92 2.87 -11.40
C ILE A 115 15.43 2.86 -11.11
N ILE A 116 15.03 2.13 -10.07
CA ILE A 116 13.68 2.14 -9.53
C ILE A 116 13.55 3.33 -8.58
N VAL A 117 12.52 4.15 -8.78
CA VAL A 117 12.27 5.37 -8.00
C VAL A 117 11.08 5.25 -7.05
N SER A 118 10.13 4.36 -7.33
CA SER A 118 8.98 4.12 -6.47
C SER A 118 8.39 2.74 -6.73
N VAL A 119 7.88 2.11 -5.67
CA VAL A 119 7.21 0.80 -5.73
C VAL A 119 5.98 0.83 -4.82
N ALA A 120 4.87 0.26 -5.28
CA ALA A 120 3.67 0.07 -4.47
C ALA A 120 2.97 -1.24 -4.79
N LEU A 121 2.40 -1.88 -3.76
CA LEU A 121 1.51 -3.01 -3.91
C LEU A 121 0.06 -2.52 -3.88
N VAL A 122 -0.73 -2.89 -4.88
CA VAL A 122 -2.12 -2.46 -5.03
C VAL A 122 -3.05 -3.64 -5.32
N LYS A 123 -4.35 -3.44 -5.12
CA LYS A 123 -5.36 -4.41 -5.57
C LYS A 123 -5.50 -4.39 -7.11
N PRO A 124 -5.66 -5.54 -7.77
CA PRO A 124 -5.94 -5.57 -9.19
C PRO A 124 -7.34 -5.02 -9.46
N ARG A 125 -7.49 -4.29 -10.57
CA ARG A 125 -8.80 -3.92 -11.11
C ARG A 125 -9.53 -5.19 -11.53
N SER A 126 -10.81 -5.29 -11.14
CA SER A 126 -11.66 -6.43 -11.46
C SER A 126 -11.75 -6.65 -12.99
N GLY A 127 -11.63 -7.92 -13.39
CA GLY A 127 -11.73 -8.33 -14.80
C GLY A 127 -10.50 -8.02 -15.67
N VAL A 128 -9.39 -7.51 -15.10
CA VAL A 128 -8.17 -7.22 -15.88
C VAL A 128 -7.17 -8.38 -15.85
N PHE A 129 -7.00 -9.00 -14.68
CA PHE A 129 -6.07 -10.12 -14.50
C PHE A 129 -6.82 -11.43 -14.24
N VAL A 130 -6.12 -12.55 -14.47
CA VAL A 130 -6.60 -13.87 -14.07
C VAL A 130 -6.67 -13.98 -12.54
N GLU A 131 -7.52 -14.87 -12.04
CA GLU A 131 -7.77 -15.05 -10.60
C GLU A 131 -6.51 -15.36 -9.77
N ALA A 132 -5.50 -15.98 -10.39
CA ALA A 132 -4.22 -16.26 -9.74
C ALA A 132 -3.43 -14.99 -9.36
N VAL A 133 -3.73 -13.84 -9.98
CA VAL A 133 -3.14 -12.54 -9.65
C VAL A 133 -3.99 -11.87 -8.57
N THR A 134 -3.49 -11.91 -7.34
CA THR A 134 -4.18 -11.40 -6.15
C THR A 134 -3.87 -9.93 -5.86
N HIS A 135 -2.70 -9.48 -6.28
CA HIS A 135 -2.18 -8.13 -6.11
C HIS A 135 -1.43 -7.70 -7.38
N VAL A 136 -1.17 -6.42 -7.50
CA VAL A 136 -0.35 -5.85 -8.58
C VAL A 136 0.76 -5.04 -7.94
N LEU A 137 1.98 -5.29 -8.38
CA LEU A 137 3.13 -4.49 -8.00
C LEU A 137 3.35 -3.43 -9.09
N VAL A 138 3.19 -2.17 -8.70
CA VAL A 138 3.45 -1.01 -9.55
C VAL A 138 4.90 -0.59 -9.32
N VAL A 139 5.69 -0.57 -10.38
CA VAL A 139 7.11 -0.19 -10.33
C VAL A 139 7.32 1.01 -11.24
N ALA A 140 7.92 2.08 -10.71
CA ALA A 140 8.25 3.28 -11.46
C ALA A 140 9.76 3.45 -11.60
N THR A 141 10.19 3.77 -12.82
CA THR A 141 11.53 4.24 -13.16
C THR A 141 11.43 5.68 -13.71
N PRO A 142 12.57 6.37 -13.96
CA PRO A 142 12.54 7.68 -14.61
C PRO A 142 11.93 7.67 -16.02
N LEU A 143 11.89 6.52 -16.70
CA LEU A 143 11.45 6.42 -18.10
C LEU A 143 10.04 5.83 -18.24
N GLU A 144 9.63 4.92 -17.37
CA GLU A 144 8.32 4.28 -17.44
C GLU A 144 7.79 3.84 -16.07
N VAL A 145 6.49 3.57 -16.04
CA VAL A 145 5.83 2.87 -14.95
C VAL A 145 5.26 1.59 -15.52
N PHE A 146 5.46 0.46 -14.86
CA PHE A 146 4.98 -0.84 -15.33
C PHE A 146 4.37 -1.66 -14.18
N LEU A 147 3.55 -2.65 -14.56
CA LEU A 147 2.84 -3.52 -13.64
C LEU A 147 3.42 -4.94 -13.67
N LEU A 148 3.67 -5.51 -12.50
CA LEU A 148 3.87 -6.95 -12.33
C LEU A 148 2.66 -7.54 -11.61
N GLY A 149 2.15 -8.67 -12.09
CA GLY A 149 1.12 -9.41 -11.38
C GLY A 149 1.75 -10.13 -10.19
N VAL A 150 1.04 -10.18 -9.06
CA VAL A 150 1.49 -10.86 -7.85
C VAL A 150 0.46 -11.92 -7.46
N GLY A 151 0.85 -13.19 -7.57
CA GLY A 151 0.12 -14.29 -6.96
C GLY A 151 0.61 -14.47 -5.54
N HIS A 152 -0.30 -14.54 -4.57
CA HIS A 152 0.02 -14.86 -3.20
C HIS A 152 -0.83 -16.06 -2.78
N ARG A 153 -0.18 -17.20 -2.53
CA ARG A 153 -0.82 -18.45 -2.14
C ARG A 153 -0.39 -18.83 -0.73
N GLY A 154 -1.32 -18.78 0.22
CA GLY A 154 -1.05 -19.13 1.62
C GLY A 154 -1.81 -18.20 2.58
N GLY A 155 -1.69 -18.46 3.89
CA GLY A 155 -2.27 -17.61 4.92
C GLY A 155 -1.56 -16.25 5.02
N ALA A 156 -2.12 -15.33 5.80
CA ALA A 156 -1.58 -13.96 6.01
C ALA A 156 -0.16 -13.90 6.59
N ARG A 157 0.43 -15.05 6.93
CA ARG A 157 1.70 -15.23 7.64
C ARG A 157 2.52 -16.33 6.96
N GLY A 158 3.25 -15.97 5.89
CA GLY A 158 4.17 -16.88 5.22
C GLY A 158 3.59 -17.74 4.08
N GLY A 159 2.77 -17.15 3.21
CA GLY A 159 2.44 -17.75 1.91
C GLY A 159 3.55 -17.62 0.87
N GLU A 160 3.45 -18.36 -0.23
CA GLU A 160 4.33 -18.26 -1.41
C GLU A 160 3.90 -17.08 -2.28
N VAL A 161 4.87 -16.28 -2.73
CA VAL A 161 4.65 -15.17 -3.66
C VAL A 161 5.19 -15.53 -5.05
N THR A 162 4.42 -15.29 -6.10
CA THR A 162 4.87 -15.46 -7.49
C THR A 162 4.69 -14.16 -8.25
N LEU A 163 5.72 -13.71 -8.96
CA LEU A 163 5.66 -12.53 -9.83
C LEU A 163 5.39 -12.92 -11.28
N TYR A 164 4.49 -12.19 -11.94
CA TYR A 164 4.10 -12.38 -13.34
C TYR A 164 4.37 -11.12 -14.15
N ALA A 165 5.16 -11.23 -15.22
CA ALA A 165 5.33 -10.13 -16.17
C ALA A 165 4.02 -9.88 -16.94
N THR A 166 3.51 -8.64 -16.94
CA THR A 166 2.19 -8.33 -17.53
C THR A 166 2.25 -7.64 -18.89
N GLN A 167 3.42 -7.08 -19.25
CA GLN A 167 3.61 -6.19 -20.41
C GLN A 167 2.67 -4.98 -20.39
N ILE A 168 2.20 -4.55 -19.22
CA ILE A 168 1.39 -3.34 -19.04
C ILE A 168 2.31 -2.24 -18.50
N SER A 169 2.62 -1.25 -19.33
CA SER A 169 3.43 -0.09 -18.95
C SER A 169 2.96 1.20 -19.61
N VAL A 170 3.41 2.33 -19.06
CA VAL A 170 3.22 3.69 -19.59
C VAL A 170 4.51 4.48 -19.45
N ALA A 171 4.81 5.34 -20.42
CA ALA A 171 5.96 6.22 -20.34
C ALA A 171 5.81 7.25 -19.18
N ALA A 172 6.92 7.57 -18.53
CA ALA A 172 7.01 8.61 -17.51
C ALA A 172 6.96 10.02 -18.12
N ASP A 173 7.27 10.17 -19.41
CA ASP A 173 7.26 11.43 -20.18
C ASP A 173 8.01 12.57 -19.49
N GLY A 174 9.17 12.26 -18.91
CA GLY A 174 10.03 13.24 -18.23
C GLY A 174 9.57 13.63 -16.82
N VAL A 175 8.50 13.01 -16.30
CA VAL A 175 8.02 13.20 -14.93
C VAL A 175 8.27 11.92 -14.14
N ALA A 176 9.16 11.97 -13.16
CA ALA A 176 9.40 10.82 -12.29
C ALA A 176 8.24 10.67 -11.29
N MET A 177 7.62 9.50 -11.26
CA MET A 177 6.56 9.20 -10.29
C MET A 177 7.20 8.83 -8.95
N THR A 178 7.02 9.68 -7.94
CA THR A 178 7.73 9.58 -6.65
C THR A 178 6.91 8.93 -5.55
N CYS A 179 5.59 8.94 -5.67
CA CYS A 179 4.68 8.26 -4.73
C CYS A 179 3.52 7.62 -5.50
N ILE A 180 3.05 6.47 -5.03
CA ILE A 180 2.03 5.67 -5.70
C ILE A 180 1.06 5.15 -4.63
N ALA A 181 -0.25 5.21 -4.92
CA ALA A 181 -1.28 4.65 -4.07
C ALA A 181 -2.35 3.93 -4.89
N GLY A 182 -2.83 2.80 -4.37
CA GLY A 182 -3.92 2.03 -4.95
C GLY A 182 -5.24 2.27 -4.20
N ALA A 183 -6.34 2.40 -4.94
CA ALA A 183 -7.68 2.37 -4.37
C ALA A 183 -8.21 0.93 -4.25
N HIS A 184 -9.25 0.74 -3.44
CA HIS A 184 -9.88 -0.56 -3.21
C HIS A 184 -10.48 -1.19 -4.49
N ASP A 185 -10.83 -0.38 -5.48
CA ASP A 185 -11.36 -0.80 -6.79
C ASP A 185 -10.27 -1.10 -7.84
N GLY A 186 -9.00 -1.00 -7.44
CA GLY A 186 -7.83 -1.26 -8.26
C GLY A 186 -7.39 -0.09 -9.15
N ARG A 187 -7.91 1.12 -8.94
CA ARG A 187 -7.32 2.34 -9.52
C ARG A 187 -5.94 2.61 -8.92
N VAL A 188 -5.03 3.14 -9.74
CA VAL A 188 -3.65 3.45 -9.36
C VAL A 188 -3.41 4.92 -9.59
N PHE A 189 -3.10 5.64 -8.51
CA PHE A 189 -2.73 7.04 -8.56
C PHE A 189 -1.25 7.21 -8.29
N MET A 190 -0.65 8.21 -8.93
CA MET A 190 0.77 8.48 -8.87
C MET A 190 1.00 9.99 -8.72
N GLY A 191 1.86 10.37 -7.78
CA GLY A 191 2.36 11.73 -7.65
C GLY A 191 3.67 11.91 -8.39
N GLY A 192 3.75 12.94 -9.23
CA GLY A 192 4.97 13.29 -9.95
C GLY A 192 5.89 14.19 -9.12
N ASN A 193 7.18 14.17 -9.47
CA ASN A 193 8.17 15.13 -8.97
C ASN A 193 7.93 16.57 -9.45
N ASP A 194 6.96 16.77 -10.34
CA ASP A 194 6.43 18.06 -10.82
C ASP A 194 5.21 18.55 -10.01
N GLY A 195 4.85 17.85 -8.92
CA GLY A 195 3.67 18.14 -8.11
C GLY A 195 2.34 17.79 -8.80
N GLY A 196 2.37 17.09 -9.94
CA GLY A 196 1.19 16.63 -10.64
C GLY A 196 0.60 15.37 -10.02
N LEU A 197 -0.73 15.24 -10.10
CA LEU A 197 -1.45 14.01 -9.79
C LEU A 197 -1.79 13.29 -11.09
N TYR A 198 -1.44 12.02 -11.16
CA TYR A 198 -1.63 11.17 -12.32
C TYR A 198 -2.44 9.92 -11.96
N GLU A 199 -3.20 9.40 -12.92
CA GLU A 199 -3.82 8.08 -12.84
C GLU A 199 -3.17 7.15 -13.87
N PHE A 200 -2.73 5.98 -13.43
CA PHE A 200 -2.36 4.86 -14.30
C PHE A 200 -3.63 4.06 -14.56
N GLU A 201 -4.20 4.22 -15.74
CA GLU A 201 -5.32 3.41 -16.17
C GLU A 201 -4.84 2.19 -16.96
N TYR A 202 -5.37 1.02 -16.62
CA TYR A 202 -5.04 -0.24 -17.28
C TYR A 202 -6.29 -1.12 -17.48
N ARG A 203 -6.23 -1.99 -18.50
CA ARG A 203 -7.35 -2.83 -18.97
C ARG A 203 -6.86 -4.22 -19.40
N ALA A 204 -7.80 -5.15 -19.57
CA ALA A 204 -7.50 -6.52 -19.99
C ALA A 204 -6.87 -6.58 -21.39
N SER A 205 -7.44 -5.85 -22.34
CA SER A 205 -7.01 -5.82 -23.74
C SER A 205 -7.02 -4.42 -24.33
N ASP A 206 -6.33 -4.24 -25.46
CA ASP A 206 -6.52 -3.08 -26.32
C ASP A 206 -7.96 -3.08 -26.90
N GLY A 207 -8.43 -1.89 -27.22
CA GLY A 207 -9.62 -1.65 -28.05
C GLY A 207 -9.23 -0.92 -29.32
N TRP A 208 -10.16 -0.82 -30.27
CA TRP A 208 -9.93 -0.20 -31.59
C TRP A 208 -9.33 1.23 -31.52
N LEU A 209 -9.66 2.01 -30.49
CA LEU A 209 -9.12 3.37 -30.26
C LEU A 209 -8.50 3.56 -28.88
N THR A 210 -8.40 2.51 -28.07
CA THR A 210 -8.00 2.63 -26.66
C THR A 210 -6.88 1.65 -26.35
N LYS A 211 -5.74 2.16 -25.89
CA LYS A 211 -4.62 1.34 -25.43
C LYS A 211 -4.96 0.61 -24.14
N ARG A 212 -4.31 -0.53 -23.93
CA ARG A 212 -4.36 -1.36 -22.73
C ARG A 212 -3.89 -0.64 -21.47
N ALA A 213 -3.00 0.35 -21.62
CA ALA A 213 -2.51 1.21 -20.54
C ALA A 213 -2.43 2.67 -20.99
N ARG A 214 -2.74 3.61 -20.09
CA ARG A 214 -2.56 5.04 -20.30
C ARG A 214 -2.27 5.77 -18.99
N LYS A 215 -1.44 6.80 -19.07
CA LYS A 215 -1.20 7.77 -17.99
C LYS A 215 -2.07 9.00 -18.22
N VAL A 216 -2.85 9.39 -17.22
CA VAL A 216 -3.74 10.56 -17.28
C VAL A 216 -3.29 11.58 -16.25
N ASN A 217 -3.03 12.83 -16.66
CA ASN A 217 -2.75 13.92 -15.72
C ASN A 217 -4.08 14.51 -15.20
N LEU A 218 -4.37 14.29 -13.92
CA LEU A 218 -5.59 14.73 -13.24
C LEU A 218 -5.52 16.19 -12.78
N THR A 219 -4.32 16.76 -12.71
CA THR A 219 -4.07 18.16 -12.33
C THR A 219 -3.93 19.11 -13.52
N ALA A 220 -3.85 18.58 -14.74
CA ALA A 220 -3.75 19.38 -15.95
C ALA A 220 -5.04 20.17 -16.19
N SER A 221 -4.90 21.49 -16.37
CA SER A 221 -6.00 22.32 -16.89
C SER A 221 -6.07 22.22 -18.40
N VAL A 222 -7.23 22.43 -19.02
CA VAL A 222 -7.37 22.38 -20.50
C VAL A 222 -6.37 23.32 -21.19
N ALA A 223 -6.08 24.47 -20.58
CA ALA A 223 -5.08 25.43 -21.08
C ALA A 223 -3.65 24.84 -21.12
N SER A 224 -3.28 23.95 -20.21
CA SER A 224 -1.93 23.37 -20.14
C SER A 224 -1.55 22.53 -21.37
N TYR A 225 -2.52 21.98 -22.10
CA TYR A 225 -2.27 21.25 -23.35
C TYR A 225 -1.87 22.16 -24.53
N PHE A 226 -2.15 23.45 -24.44
CA PHE A 226 -1.90 24.43 -25.51
C PHE A 226 -0.72 25.36 -25.21
N VAL A 227 -0.11 25.23 -24.03
CA VAL A 227 1.04 26.04 -23.63
C VAL A 227 2.33 25.27 -23.94
N PRO A 228 3.25 25.83 -24.75
CA PRO A 228 4.55 25.21 -24.99
C PRO A 228 5.29 24.92 -23.67
N THR A 229 5.96 23.77 -23.58
CA THR A 229 6.56 23.27 -22.34
C THR A 229 7.60 24.23 -21.72
N PHE A 230 8.20 25.12 -22.50
CA PHE A 230 9.14 26.14 -22.01
C PHE A 230 8.46 27.36 -21.35
N LEU A 231 7.15 27.53 -21.52
CA LEU A 231 6.33 28.59 -20.90
C LEU A 231 5.46 28.09 -19.76
N ALA A 232 5.28 26.77 -19.65
CA ALA A 232 4.56 26.17 -18.54
C ALA A 232 5.36 26.39 -17.25
N GLY A 233 4.83 27.22 -16.33
CA GLY A 233 5.41 27.40 -15.01
C GLY A 233 5.50 26.06 -14.29
N ARG A 234 6.72 25.63 -13.98
CA ARG A 234 6.96 24.37 -13.26
C ARG A 234 6.42 24.54 -11.84
N ARG A 235 5.54 23.62 -11.42
CA ARG A 235 5.26 23.46 -9.99
C ARG A 235 6.46 22.73 -9.41
N ASP A 236 7.25 23.44 -8.61
CA ASP A 236 8.51 22.91 -8.07
C ASP A 236 8.32 22.12 -6.76
N THR A 237 7.09 21.94 -6.29
CA THR A 237 6.81 21.20 -5.05
C THR A 237 6.34 19.79 -5.37
N PRO A 238 7.16 18.76 -5.17
CA PRO A 238 6.78 17.37 -5.45
C PRO A 238 5.69 16.89 -4.48
N ALA A 239 4.87 15.95 -4.92
CA ALA A 239 3.96 15.24 -4.03
C ALA A 239 4.77 14.32 -3.09
N LEU A 240 4.77 14.64 -1.79
CA LEU A 240 5.58 13.92 -0.79
C LEU A 240 4.99 12.55 -0.43
N ALA A 241 3.67 12.43 -0.37
CA ALA A 241 2.97 11.21 0.02
C ALA A 241 1.56 11.17 -0.58
N MET A 242 0.99 9.98 -0.64
CA MET A 242 -0.39 9.75 -1.04
C MET A 242 -1.09 8.84 -0.01
N ALA A 243 -2.36 9.12 0.23
CA ALA A 243 -3.25 8.28 1.03
C ALA A 243 -4.59 8.18 0.29
N VAL A 244 -5.22 7.01 0.36
CA VAL A 244 -6.50 6.69 -0.27
C VAL A 244 -7.41 6.08 0.78
#